data_AF-A0A947NHW2-F1
#
_entry.id   AF-A0A947NHW2-F1
#
_cell.length_a   1.000
_cell.length_b   1.000
_cell.length_c   1.000
_cell.angle_alpha   90.00
_cell.angle_beta   90.00
_cell.angle_gamma   90.00
#
_symmetry.space_group_name_H-M   'P 1'
#
loop_
_entity.id
_entity.type
_entity.pdbx_description
1 polymer ?
#
loop_
_entity_poly.entity_id
_entity_poly.type
_entity_poly.pdbx_seq_one_letter_code
_entity_poly.pdbx_strand_id
1 'polypeptide(L)'
;MAEKIIKISKNYWKQASMLSILLFCGVWYFTIGFGSIDPTVQVAKAASLTWVGGTTGTWETGSNWSGGVVPTDSDDVTIVSSTANIAVTLS
;
A
#
# COMPACT_ATOMS: atom_id res chain seq x y z
N MET A 1 42.13 39.21 31.56
CA MET A 1 41.19 39.51 30.46
C MET A 1 41.15 38.40 29.40
N ALA A 2 42.29 37.85 28.98
CA ALA A 2 42.40 36.78 27.97
C ALA A 2 41.68 35.46 28.32
N GLU A 3 41.77 34.98 29.57
CA GLU A 3 41.17 33.69 29.97
C GLU A 3 39.65 33.66 29.83
N LYS A 4 38.97 34.78 30.10
CA LYS A 4 37.51 34.90 29.93
C LYS A 4 37.13 34.77 28.46
N ILE A 5 37.89 35.39 27.55
CA ILE A 5 37.64 35.34 26.11
C ILE A 5 37.81 33.91 25.58
N ILE A 6 38.84 33.19 26.04
CA ILE A 6 39.08 31.79 25.65
C ILE A 6 37.96 30.86 26.14
N LYS A 7 37.45 31.09 27.35
CA LYS A 7 36.33 30.29 27.89
C LYS A 7 35.04 30.54 27.11
N ILE A 8 34.79 31.79 26.73
CA ILE A 8 33.65 32.20 25.92
C ILE A 8 33.72 31.57 24.52
N SER A 9 34.85 31.65 23.83
CA SER A 9 35.01 31.06 22.50
C SER A 9 34.81 29.53 22.52
N LYS A 10 35.37 28.83 23.49
CA LYS A 10 35.15 27.38 23.67
C LYS A 10 33.67 27.03 23.87
N ASN A 11 32.93 27.85 24.61
CA ASN A 11 31.50 27.65 24.81
C ASN A 11 30.70 27.90 23.52
N TYR A 12 31.06 28.91 22.72
CA TYR A 12 30.45 29.15 21.42
C TYR A 12 30.65 27.98 20.45
N TRP A 13 31.86 27.42 20.37
CA TRP A 13 32.14 26.26 19.51
C TRP A 13 31.37 25.00 19.93
N LYS A 14 31.21 24.76 21.23
CA LYS A 14 30.37 23.67 21.75
C LYS A 14 28.90 23.84 21.38
N GLN A 15 28.36 25.05 21.52
CA GLN A 15 26.97 25.35 21.16
C GLN A 15 26.73 25.23 19.66
N ALA A 16 27.61 25.78 18.83
CA ALA A 16 27.53 25.67 17.37
C ALA A 16 27.57 24.20 16.90
N SER A 17 28.40 23.36 17.53
CA SER A 17 28.48 21.92 17.23
C SER A 17 27.23 21.13 17.64
N MET A 18 26.56 21.52 18.72
CA MET A 18 25.32 20.85 19.13
C MET A 18 24.16 21.18 18.19
N LEU A 19 24.05 22.44 17.75
CA LEU A 19 23.06 22.87 16.76
C LEU A 19 23.25 22.17 15.42
N SER A 20 24.48 22.00 14.94
CA SER A 20 24.74 21.28 13.69
C SER A 20 24.43 19.78 13.78
N ILE A 21 24.70 19.12 14.90
CA ILE A 21 24.34 17.71 15.14
C ILE A 21 22.82 17.53 15.14
N LEU A 22 22.05 18.46 15.74
CA LEU A 22 20.59 18.40 15.75
C LEU A 22 19.99 18.63 14.36
N LEU A 23 20.55 19.55 13.57
CA LEU A 23 20.11 19.80 12.20
C LEU A 23 20.46 18.63 11.26
N PHE A 24 21.62 18.00 11.42
CA PHE A 24 21.99 16.82 10.62
C PHE A 24 21.25 15.55 11.05
N CYS A 25 21.13 15.25 12.35
CA CYS A 25 20.41 14.06 12.82
C CYS A 25 18.89 14.19 12.61
N GLY A 26 18.29 15.35 12.89
CA GLY A 26 16.85 15.54 12.79
C GLY A 26 16.31 15.35 11.37
N VAL A 27 17.07 15.77 10.36
CA VAL A 27 16.72 15.56 8.94
C VAL A 27 16.83 14.09 8.55
N TRP A 28 17.85 13.38 9.04
CA TRP A 28 18.02 11.94 8.80
C TRP A 28 16.98 11.06 9.50
N TYR A 29 16.50 11.46 10.68
CA TYR A 29 15.38 10.76 11.35
C TYR A 29 14.03 11.06 10.69
N PHE A 30 13.82 12.27 10.17
CA PHE A 30 12.55 12.68 9.58
C PHE A 30 12.28 12.02 8.21
N THR A 31 13.32 11.67 7.44
CA THR A 31 13.16 11.03 6.12
C THR A 31 13.15 9.50 6.16
N ILE A 32 13.64 8.88 7.24
CA ILE A 32 13.75 7.41 7.34
C ILE A 32 12.79 6.83 8.40
N GLY A 33 12.18 7.70 9.24
CA GLY A 33 11.33 7.28 10.36
C GLY A 33 9.82 7.22 10.11
N PHE A 34 9.31 7.74 9.00
CA PHE A 34 7.88 7.68 8.67
C PHE A 34 7.67 7.04 7.30
N GLY A 35 7.17 5.81 7.31
CA GLY A 35 6.61 5.17 6.13
C GLY A 35 7.65 4.46 5.31
N SER A 36 7.99 3.24 5.73
CA SER A 36 8.32 2.18 4.81
C SER A 36 7.16 2.05 3.81
N ILE A 37 7.25 2.72 2.66
CA ILE A 37 6.55 2.26 1.47
C ILE A 37 7.23 0.96 1.07
N ASP A 38 6.83 -0.13 1.70
CA ASP A 38 7.22 -1.45 1.23
C ASP A 38 6.63 -1.60 -0.18
N PRO A 39 7.44 -1.70 -1.25
CA PRO A 39 6.94 -1.90 -2.61
C PRO A 39 6.22 -3.26 -2.76
N THR A 40 6.20 -4.08 -1.71
CA THR A 40 5.51 -5.36 -1.65
C THR A 40 4.21 -5.33 -0.85
N VAL A 41 3.68 -4.15 -0.46
CA VAL A 41 2.27 -4.07 -0.02
C VAL A 41 1.40 -4.47 -1.20
N GLN A 42 1.14 -5.78 -1.28
CA GLN A 42 0.12 -6.36 -2.13
C GLN A 42 -1.20 -5.84 -1.56
N VAL A 43 -1.68 -4.71 -2.09
CA VAL A 43 -3.09 -4.37 -1.99
C VAL A 43 -3.80 -5.61 -2.51
N ALA A 44 -4.56 -6.30 -1.66
CA ALA A 44 -5.29 -7.49 -2.05
C ALA A 44 -6.11 -7.13 -3.29
N LYS A 45 -5.66 -7.59 -4.46
CA LYS A 45 -6.41 -7.40 -5.70
C LYS A 45 -7.54 -8.41 -5.66
N ALA A 46 -8.77 -7.90 -5.76
CA ALA A 46 -9.95 -8.65 -6.16
C ALA A 46 -9.60 -9.71 -7.20
N ALA A 47 -10.07 -10.95 -7.03
CA ALA A 47 -9.82 -11.98 -8.03
C ALA A 47 -10.54 -11.57 -9.32
N SER A 48 -9.80 -11.40 -10.42
CA SER A 48 -10.40 -11.10 -11.71
C SER A 48 -11.05 -12.38 -12.26
N LEU A 49 -12.36 -12.52 -12.04
CA LEU A 49 -13.14 -13.69 -12.45
C LEU A 49 -13.86 -13.41 -13.77
N THR A 50 -13.74 -14.31 -14.73
CA THR A 50 -14.43 -14.18 -16.02
C THR A 50 -15.62 -15.11 -16.08
N TRP A 51 -16.77 -14.58 -16.49
CA TRP A 51 -17.95 -15.38 -16.80
C TRP A 51 -17.67 -16.25 -18.02
N VAL A 52 -17.69 -17.57 -17.85
CA VAL A 52 -17.50 -18.54 -18.94
C VAL A 52 -18.82 -19.19 -19.36
N GLY A 53 -19.95 -18.79 -18.78
CA GLY A 53 -21.28 -19.31 -19.11
C GLY A 53 -21.58 -20.71 -18.56
N GLY A 54 -20.56 -21.58 -18.58
CA GLY A 54 -20.63 -22.98 -18.17
C GLY A 54 -21.87 -23.71 -18.70
N THR A 55 -22.35 -24.71 -17.96
CA THR A 55 -23.42 -25.60 -18.45
C THR A 55 -24.82 -25.10 -18.09
N THR A 56 -24.96 -24.35 -16.99
CA THR A 56 -26.28 -23.96 -16.45
C THR A 56 -26.67 -22.51 -16.73
N GLY A 57 -25.72 -21.64 -17.10
CA GLY A 57 -25.97 -20.20 -17.29
C GLY A 57 -26.41 -19.44 -16.02
N THR A 58 -26.35 -20.10 -14.85
CA THR A 58 -26.77 -19.55 -13.55
C THR A 58 -25.60 -18.86 -12.87
N TRP A 59 -25.78 -17.61 -12.42
CA TRP A 59 -24.72 -16.80 -11.77
C TRP A 59 -24.09 -17.50 -10.56
N GLU A 60 -24.93 -18.11 -9.72
CA GLU A 60 -24.56 -18.75 -8.45
C GLU A 60 -23.84 -20.10 -8.59
N THR A 61 -23.54 -20.55 -9.82
CA THR A 61 -22.84 -21.83 -10.04
C THR A 61 -21.36 -21.57 -10.31
N GLY A 62 -20.49 -22.02 -9.40
CA GLY A 62 -19.03 -21.82 -9.50
C GLY A 62 -18.40 -22.30 -10.81
N SER A 63 -18.91 -23.38 -11.41
CA SER A 63 -18.43 -23.89 -12.71
C SER A 63 -18.71 -22.98 -13.91
N ASN A 64 -19.52 -21.93 -13.74
CA ASN A 64 -19.77 -20.93 -14.78
C ASN A 64 -18.77 -19.76 -14.72
N TRP A 65 -17.79 -19.83 -13.80
CA TRP A 65 -16.71 -18.87 -13.62
C TRP A 65 -15.35 -19.50 -13.90
N SER A 66 -14.41 -18.72 -14.45
CA SER A 66 -13.07 -19.21 -14.82
C SER A 66 -12.25 -19.79 -13.67
N GLY A 67 -12.59 -19.46 -12.42
CA GLY A 67 -11.95 -19.98 -11.21
C GLY A 67 -12.67 -21.17 -10.55
N GLY A 68 -13.80 -21.61 -11.10
CA GLY A 68 -14.62 -22.68 -10.49
C GLY A 68 -15.34 -22.27 -9.20
N VAL A 69 -15.32 -20.98 -8.84
CA VAL A 69 -15.90 -20.41 -7.62
C VAL A 69 -16.81 -19.24 -7.96
N VAL A 70 -17.83 -19.00 -7.13
CA VAL A 70 -18.75 -17.86 -7.28
C VAL A 70 -18.04 -16.59 -6.78
N PRO A 71 -18.02 -15.49 -7.56
CA PRO A 71 -17.48 -14.20 -7.12
C PRO A 71 -18.20 -13.68 -5.87
N THR A 72 -17.44 -13.02 -4.99
CA THR A 72 -17.94 -12.32 -3.80
C THR A 72 -18.13 -10.82 -4.07
N ASP A 73 -18.57 -10.08 -3.07
CA ASP A 73 -18.71 -8.62 -3.12
C ASP A 73 -17.37 -7.87 -3.25
N SER A 74 -16.26 -8.55 -2.96
CA SER A 74 -14.90 -8.02 -3.09
C SER A 74 -14.26 -8.26 -4.46
N ASP A 75 -14.94 -8.99 -5.35
CA ASP A 75 -14.37 -9.43 -6.63
C ASP A 75 -14.80 -8.55 -7.82
N ASP A 76 -13.87 -8.33 -8.73
CA ASP A 76 -14.13 -7.71 -10.03
C ASP A 76 -14.42 -8.81 -11.07
N VAL A 77 -15.56 -8.72 -11.74
CA VAL A 77 -15.99 -9.73 -12.72
C VAL A 77 -15.99 -9.18 -14.14
N THR A 78 -15.50 -9.98 -15.09
CA THR A 78 -15.56 -9.68 -16.52
C THR A 78 -16.63 -10.55 -17.18
N ILE A 79 -17.58 -9.90 -17.86
CA ILE A 79 -18.60 -10.58 -18.65
C ILE A 79 -18.23 -10.51 -20.13
N VAL A 80 -17.84 -11.65 -20.70
CA VAL A 80 -17.60 -11.77 -22.15
C VAL A 80 -18.92 -12.03 -22.87
N SER A 81 -19.24 -11.17 -23.85
CA SER A 81 -20.56 -11.13 -24.52
C SER A 81 -20.88 -12.34 -25.41
N SER A 82 -19.95 -13.28 -25.58
CA SER A 82 -20.06 -14.35 -26.58
C SER A 82 -20.39 -15.72 -26.00
N THR A 83 -20.49 -15.89 -24.67
CA THR A 83 -20.38 -17.22 -24.07
C THR A 83 -21.71 -17.83 -23.59
N ALA A 84 -22.66 -17.05 -23.03
CA ALA A 84 -23.99 -17.54 -22.64
C ALA A 84 -24.94 -16.42 -22.16
N ASN A 85 -26.23 -16.75 -22.02
CA ASN A 85 -27.20 -15.93 -21.28
C ASN A 85 -26.95 -16.05 -19.77
N ILE A 86 -27.10 -14.93 -19.05
CA ILE A 86 -26.91 -14.88 -17.59
C ILE A 86 -28.28 -14.91 -16.91
N ALA A 87 -28.48 -15.87 -16.02
CA ALA A 87 -29.66 -15.96 -15.16
C ALA A 87 -29.29 -15.63 -13.69
N VAL A 88 -30.01 -14.68 -13.11
CA VAL A 88 -29.90 -14.27 -11.70
C VAL A 88 -31.24 -14.55 -11.01
N THR A 89 -31.22 -15.28 -9.90
CA THR A 89 -32.40 -15.51 -9.06
C THR A 89 -32.15 -14.86 -7.71
N LEU A 90 -32.99 -13.90 -7.34
CA LEU A 90 -32.96 -13.27 -6.02
C LEU A 90 -33.96 -14.01 -5.13
N SER A 91 -33.47 -14.58 -4.02
CA SER A 91 -34.30 -15.22 -2.98
C SER A 91 -34.65 -14.23 -1.88
#